data_AF-A0A5B0X5B3-F1
#
_entry.id   AF-A0A5B0X5B3-F1
#
_cell.length_a   1.000
_cell.length_b   1.000
_cell.length_c   1.000
_cell.angle_alpha   90.00
_cell.angle_beta   90.00
_cell.angle_gamma   90.00
#
_symmetry.space_group_name_H-M   'P 1'
#
loop_
_entity.id
_entity.type
_entity.pdbx_description
1 polymer ?
#
loop_
_entity_poly.entity_id
_entity_poly.type
_entity_poly.pdbx_seq_one_letter_code
_entity_poly.pdbx_strand_id
1 'polypeptide(L)'
;MSEFQMTHVALVGARIQSFQPLGFHSRSELTMRRALPEPGAVLMQHMDQAELRAQFARQLPIWVHNVITDHGFPGRQRMLMHLRRFEGELRDNRDNEVVAEVLNAGFRNRQLDPLHLPASMPLRQRCSMLMNVETWQESYRQLEQAMVDVLSEEVEAIDTWLATAEPEIDHAVAV
;
A
#
# COMPACT_ATOMS: atom_id res chain seq x y z
N MET A 1 9.91 -7.56 -15.45
CA MET A 1 9.13 -7.65 -14.19
C MET A 1 8.99 -6.23 -13.66
N SER A 2 7.80 -5.81 -13.22
CA SER A 2 7.64 -4.44 -12.70
C SER A 2 8.49 -4.26 -11.43
N GLU A 3 9.06 -3.07 -11.27
CA GLU A 3 10.10 -2.76 -10.25
C GLU A 3 9.67 -3.11 -8.81
N PHE A 4 8.36 -3.10 -8.53
CA PHE A 4 7.77 -3.26 -7.20
C PHE A 4 6.75 -4.39 -7.15
N GLN A 5 7.02 -5.48 -7.86
CA GLN A 5 6.06 -6.58 -8.00
C GLN A 5 5.70 -7.21 -6.63
N MET A 6 6.67 -7.50 -5.76
CA MET A 6 6.40 -8.13 -4.46
C MET A 6 5.69 -7.18 -3.51
N THR A 7 6.08 -5.90 -3.50
CA THR A 7 5.42 -4.83 -2.74
C THR A 7 3.96 -4.70 -3.17
N HIS A 8 3.69 -4.68 -4.47
CA HIS A 8 2.32 -4.62 -4.98
C HIS A 8 1.54 -5.92 -4.71
N VAL A 9 2.19 -7.09 -4.66
CA VAL A 9 1.55 -8.33 -4.19
C VAL A 9 1.15 -8.18 -2.71
N ALA A 10 2.10 -7.82 -1.86
CA ALA A 10 1.97 -7.85 -0.42
C ALA A 10 1.06 -6.74 0.13
N LEU A 11 1.11 -5.54 -0.45
CA LEU A 11 0.37 -4.38 0.06
C LEU A 11 -0.89 -4.06 -0.72
N VAL A 12 -1.04 -4.54 -1.96
CA VAL A 12 -2.29 -4.34 -2.72
C VAL A 12 -3.08 -5.63 -2.78
N GLY A 13 -2.46 -6.72 -3.24
CA GLY A 13 -3.13 -8.02 -3.37
C GLY A 13 -3.61 -8.58 -2.03
N ALA A 14 -2.74 -8.56 -1.02
CA ALA A 14 -3.08 -9.09 0.30
C ALA A 14 -3.90 -8.10 1.15
N ARG A 15 -4.16 -6.89 0.63
CA ARG A 15 -5.00 -5.85 1.23
C ARG A 15 -6.10 -5.40 0.28
N ILE A 16 -6.61 -6.30 -0.57
CA ILE A 16 -7.57 -5.92 -1.61
C ILE A 16 -8.85 -5.29 -1.03
N GLN A 17 -9.20 -5.60 0.22
CA GLN A 17 -10.33 -4.97 0.91
C GLN A 17 -10.19 -3.46 1.06
N SER A 18 -8.97 -2.91 1.12
CA SER A 18 -8.74 -1.47 1.14
C SER A 18 -9.21 -0.77 -0.15
N PHE A 19 -9.36 -1.52 -1.25
CA PHE A 19 -9.74 -1.00 -2.56
C PHE A 19 -11.21 -1.27 -2.92
N GLN A 20 -11.91 -2.11 -2.13
CA GLN A 20 -13.32 -2.42 -2.35
C GLN A 20 -14.23 -1.19 -2.32
N PRO A 21 -14.05 -0.21 -1.40
CA PRO A 21 -14.83 1.03 -1.43
C PRO A 21 -14.66 1.82 -2.74
N LEU A 22 -13.51 1.64 -3.42
CA LEU A 22 -13.21 2.28 -4.71
C LEU A 22 -13.69 1.44 -5.91
N GLY A 23 -14.38 0.33 -5.65
CA GLY A 23 -14.95 -0.55 -6.68
C GLY A 23 -14.02 -1.66 -7.20
N PHE A 24 -12.82 -1.82 -6.63
CA PHE A 24 -11.86 -2.84 -7.09
C PHE A 24 -11.89 -4.11 -6.23
N HIS A 25 -11.96 -5.26 -6.88
CA HIS A 25 -12.07 -6.57 -6.24
C HIS A 25 -10.85 -7.46 -6.50
N SER A 26 -9.97 -7.07 -7.42
CA SER A 26 -8.75 -7.79 -7.75
C SER A 26 -7.64 -6.86 -8.22
N ARG A 27 -6.38 -7.28 -8.10
CA ARG A 27 -5.24 -6.52 -8.63
C ARG A 27 -5.29 -6.31 -10.14
N SER A 28 -5.88 -7.23 -10.89
CA SER A 28 -6.01 -7.11 -12.34
C SER A 28 -6.84 -5.89 -12.75
N GLU A 29 -7.86 -5.54 -11.96
CA GLU A 29 -8.72 -4.36 -12.21
C GLU A 29 -7.99 -3.03 -11.97
N LEU A 30 -6.88 -3.07 -11.23
CA LEU A 30 -6.02 -1.91 -10.94
C LEU A 30 -4.94 -1.68 -12.02
N THR A 31 -4.89 -2.51 -13.06
CA THR A 31 -3.91 -2.34 -14.14
C THR A 31 -4.19 -1.06 -14.91
N MET A 32 -3.20 -0.16 -15.02
CA MET A 32 -3.33 1.15 -15.69
C MET A 32 -4.42 2.06 -15.12
N ARG A 33 -4.77 1.86 -13.83
CA ARG A 33 -5.76 2.70 -13.15
C ARG A 33 -5.15 3.28 -11.89
N ARG A 34 -5.56 4.50 -11.55
CA ARG A 34 -5.33 5.11 -10.25
C ARG A 34 -6.42 4.66 -9.30
N ALA A 35 -6.07 4.45 -8.04
CA ALA A 35 -7.01 4.24 -6.96
C ALA A 35 -7.18 5.57 -6.21
N LEU A 36 -8.20 6.34 -6.56
CA LEU A 36 -8.45 7.65 -5.96
C LEU A 36 -9.31 7.48 -4.70
N PRO A 37 -8.79 7.75 -3.48
CA PRO A 37 -9.61 7.74 -2.27
C PRO A 37 -10.77 8.73 -2.38
N GLU A 38 -11.90 8.43 -1.76
CA GLU A 38 -13.03 9.36 -1.73
C GLU A 38 -12.61 10.69 -1.07
N PRO A 39 -13.00 11.83 -1.65
CA PRO A 39 -12.73 13.13 -1.05
C PRO A 39 -13.46 13.25 0.29
N GLY A 40 -12.72 13.66 1.32
CA GLY A 40 -13.30 13.97 2.63
C GLY A 40 -14.10 15.28 2.61
N ALA A 41 -14.79 15.56 3.72
CA ALA A 41 -15.49 16.84 3.91
C ALA A 41 -14.53 18.05 4.01
N VAL A 42 -13.26 17.80 4.33
CA VAL A 42 -12.19 18.78 4.48
C VAL A 42 -11.00 18.33 3.63
N LEU A 43 -10.32 19.29 2.99
CA LEU A 43 -9.08 19.03 2.27
C LEU A 43 -8.00 18.51 3.21
N MET A 44 -7.13 17.63 2.72
CA MET A 44 -6.13 16.96 3.56
C MET A 44 -5.15 17.96 4.17
N GLN A 45 -4.77 19.00 3.43
CA GLN A 45 -3.87 20.06 3.91
C GLN A 45 -4.43 20.88 5.09
N HIS A 46 -5.75 20.82 5.33
CA HIS A 46 -6.40 21.53 6.44
C HIS A 46 -6.70 20.64 7.65
N MET A 47 -6.37 19.34 7.58
CA MET A 47 -6.54 18.41 8.69
C MET A 47 -5.48 18.65 9.79
N ASP A 48 -5.78 18.23 11.01
CA ASP A 48 -4.77 18.14 12.07
C ASP A 48 -3.68 17.15 11.65
N GLN A 49 -2.43 17.42 12.03
CA GLN A 49 -1.30 16.59 11.62
C GLN A 49 -1.41 15.13 12.10
N ALA A 50 -1.93 14.90 13.30
CA ALA A 50 -2.11 13.54 13.79
C ALA A 50 -3.22 12.79 13.04
N GLU A 51 -4.32 13.50 12.72
CA GLU A 51 -5.43 12.96 11.93
C GLU A 51 -4.98 12.62 10.50
N LEU A 52 -4.29 13.55 9.83
CA LEU A 52 -3.75 13.37 8.48
C LEU A 52 -2.82 12.16 8.39
N ARG A 53 -1.86 12.04 9.32
CA ARG A 53 -0.92 10.93 9.37
C ARG A 53 -1.63 9.60 9.61
N ALA A 54 -2.60 9.58 10.51
CA ALA A 54 -3.41 8.39 10.77
C ALA A 54 -4.25 7.98 9.54
N GLN A 55 -4.76 8.94 8.78
CA GLN A 55 -5.47 8.69 7.53
C GLN A 55 -4.53 8.12 6.46
N PHE A 56 -3.35 8.71 6.25
CA PHE A 56 -2.35 8.18 5.32
C PHE A 56 -1.91 6.76 5.68
N ALA A 57 -1.65 6.48 6.96
CA ALA A 57 -1.28 5.14 7.42
C ALA A 57 -2.41 4.12 7.14
N ARG A 58 -3.66 4.46 7.46
CA ARG A 58 -4.83 3.59 7.21
C ARG A 58 -5.03 3.27 5.73
N GLN A 59 -4.74 4.25 4.86
CA GLN A 59 -4.89 4.14 3.42
C GLN A 59 -3.58 3.77 2.69
N LEU A 60 -2.53 3.37 3.41
CA LEU A 60 -1.21 3.11 2.85
C LEU A 60 -1.23 2.20 1.61
N PRO A 61 -2.00 1.09 1.55
CA PRO A 61 -2.16 0.29 0.33
C PRO A 61 -2.49 1.10 -0.92
N ILE A 62 -3.43 2.04 -0.81
CA ILE A 62 -3.92 2.88 -1.91
C ILE A 62 -2.80 3.81 -2.38
N TRP A 63 -2.12 4.47 -1.44
CA TRP A 63 -1.02 5.36 -1.74
C TRP A 63 0.16 4.64 -2.40
N VAL A 64 0.56 3.49 -1.87
CA VAL A 64 1.61 2.65 -2.46
C VAL A 64 1.25 2.24 -3.89
N HIS A 65 0.00 1.85 -4.14
CA HIS A 65 -0.46 1.51 -5.48
C HIS A 65 -0.30 2.69 -6.45
N ASN A 66 -0.75 3.88 -6.08
CA ASN A 66 -0.66 5.07 -6.92
C ASN A 66 0.79 5.50 -7.17
N VAL A 67 1.66 5.43 -6.15
CA VAL A 67 3.09 5.73 -6.29
C VAL A 67 3.78 4.78 -7.28
N ILE A 68 3.41 3.50 -7.26
CA ILE A 68 3.96 2.49 -8.16
C ILE A 68 3.45 2.69 -9.59
N THR A 69 2.17 3.02 -9.77
CA THR A 69 1.49 3.03 -11.08
C THR A 69 1.54 4.38 -11.81
N ASP A 70 1.46 5.49 -11.09
CA ASP A 70 1.44 6.83 -11.66
C ASP A 70 2.81 7.51 -11.52
N HIS A 71 3.52 7.67 -12.64
CA HIS A 71 4.83 8.34 -12.68
C HIS A 71 4.74 9.83 -12.29
N GLY A 72 3.56 10.43 -12.44
CA GLY A 72 3.28 11.82 -12.05
C GLY A 72 2.85 11.99 -10.59
N PHE A 73 2.82 10.92 -9.79
CA PHE A 73 2.36 11.00 -8.40
C PHE A 73 3.25 11.95 -7.55
N PRO A 74 2.67 12.85 -6.73
CA PRO A 74 3.43 13.78 -5.88
C PRO A 74 4.40 13.08 -4.93
N GLY A 75 5.63 13.60 -4.81
CA GLY A 75 6.65 13.02 -3.93
C GLY A 75 7.19 11.64 -4.35
N ARG A 76 6.74 11.07 -5.48
CA ARG A 76 7.10 9.70 -5.91
C ARG A 76 8.59 9.40 -5.82
N GLN A 77 9.45 10.27 -6.37
CA GLN A 77 10.90 10.03 -6.42
C GLN A 77 11.51 9.83 -5.02
N ARG A 78 10.97 10.52 -4.01
CA ARG A 78 11.41 10.39 -2.61
C ARG A 78 10.95 9.06 -2.01
N MET A 79 9.75 8.60 -2.38
CA MET A 79 9.17 7.33 -1.91
C MET A 79 9.80 6.10 -2.57
N LEU A 80 10.34 6.20 -3.80
CA LEU A 80 10.91 5.06 -4.53
C LEU A 80 12.00 4.32 -3.75
N MET A 81 12.87 5.05 -3.04
CA MET A 81 13.93 4.44 -2.24
C MET A 81 13.37 3.57 -1.10
N HIS A 82 12.30 4.02 -0.45
CA HIS A 82 11.64 3.28 0.62
C HIS A 82 10.91 2.04 0.08
N LEU A 83 10.25 2.17 -1.08
CA LEU A 83 9.63 1.03 -1.77
C LEU A 83 10.68 0.00 -2.22
N ARG A 84 11.84 0.44 -2.75
CA ARG A 84 12.93 -0.46 -3.15
C ARG A 84 13.50 -1.22 -1.97
N ARG A 85 13.68 -0.54 -0.83
CA ARG A 85 14.12 -1.18 0.41
C ARG A 85 13.12 -2.24 0.84
N PHE A 86 11.84 -1.91 0.91
CA PHE A 86 10.79 -2.86 1.31
C PHE A 86 10.69 -4.05 0.33
N GLU A 87 10.77 -3.81 -0.98
CA GLU A 87 10.86 -4.86 -2.00
C GLU A 87 12.05 -5.80 -1.74
N GLY A 88 13.21 -5.24 -1.37
CA GLY A 88 14.39 -5.99 -0.96
C GLY A 88 14.14 -6.85 0.27
N GLU A 89 13.56 -6.29 1.33
CA GLU A 89 13.20 -7.02 2.55
C GLU A 89 12.25 -8.19 2.26
N LEU A 90 11.25 -8.00 1.40
CA LEU A 90 10.35 -9.07 0.98
C LEU A 90 11.07 -10.18 0.22
N ARG A 91 12.07 -9.84 -0.58
CA ARG A 91 12.85 -10.80 -1.36
C ARG A 91 13.79 -11.60 -0.47
N ASP A 92 14.50 -10.92 0.43
CA ASP A 92 15.50 -11.51 1.32
C ASP A 92 14.84 -12.40 2.38
N ASN A 93 13.61 -12.07 2.79
CA ASN A 93 12.85 -12.80 3.78
C ASN A 93 11.72 -13.66 3.17
N ARG A 94 11.80 -14.04 1.90
CA ARG A 94 10.75 -14.84 1.24
C ARG A 94 10.46 -16.19 1.91
N ASP A 95 11.44 -16.72 2.66
CA ASP A 95 11.35 -17.99 3.37
C ASP A 95 10.81 -17.82 4.80
N ASN A 96 10.61 -16.57 5.28
CA ASN A 96 9.87 -16.29 6.51
C ASN A 96 8.39 -16.65 6.32
N GLU A 97 7.82 -17.37 7.30
CA GLU A 97 6.45 -17.90 7.23
C GLU A 97 5.39 -16.81 6.98
N VAL A 98 5.49 -15.67 7.65
CA VAL A 98 4.53 -14.56 7.50
C VAL A 98 4.68 -13.88 6.15
N VAL A 99 5.91 -13.61 5.72
CA VAL A 99 6.18 -12.99 4.40
C VAL A 99 5.66 -13.89 3.27
N ALA A 100 5.95 -15.20 3.34
CA ALA A 100 5.48 -16.19 2.37
C ALA A 100 3.94 -16.24 2.31
N GLU A 101 3.27 -16.28 3.46
CA GLU A 101 1.81 -16.30 3.53
C GLU A 101 1.18 -15.01 2.97
N VAL A 102 1.74 -13.83 3.29
CA VAL A 102 1.27 -12.56 2.74
C VAL A 102 1.43 -12.53 1.22
N LEU A 103 2.57 -12.96 0.69
CA LEU A 103 2.79 -13.00 -0.75
C LEU A 103 1.82 -13.98 -1.42
N ASN A 104 1.65 -15.18 -0.86
CA ASN A 104 0.69 -16.18 -1.37
C ASN A 104 -0.75 -15.64 -1.38
N ALA A 105 -1.18 -15.03 -0.27
CA ALA A 105 -2.48 -14.38 -0.18
C ALA A 105 -2.62 -13.29 -1.24
N GLY A 106 -1.59 -12.45 -1.40
CA GLY A 106 -1.59 -11.36 -2.37
C GLY A 106 -1.59 -11.79 -3.83
N PHE A 107 -0.94 -12.90 -4.17
CA PHE A 107 -1.02 -13.49 -5.51
C PHE A 107 -2.43 -13.98 -5.83
N ARG A 108 -3.18 -14.40 -4.81
CA ARG A 108 -4.56 -14.89 -4.94
C ARG A 108 -5.62 -13.81 -4.69
N ASN A 109 -5.22 -12.55 -4.50
CA ASN A 109 -6.09 -11.43 -4.09
C ASN A 109 -6.93 -11.77 -2.86
N ARG A 110 -6.34 -12.44 -1.87
CA ARG A 110 -7.00 -12.78 -0.60
C ARG A 110 -6.53 -11.84 0.49
N GLN A 111 -7.47 -11.33 1.27
CA GLN A 111 -7.15 -10.50 2.42
C GLN A 111 -6.30 -11.28 3.42
N LEU A 112 -5.15 -10.72 3.80
CA LEU A 112 -4.35 -11.20 4.92
C LEU A 112 -3.51 -10.06 5.48
N ASP A 113 -3.95 -9.47 6.59
CA ASP A 113 -3.14 -8.51 7.35
C ASP A 113 -2.48 -9.19 8.56
N PRO A 114 -1.13 -9.38 8.57
CA PRO A 114 -0.45 -9.99 9.70
C PRO A 114 -0.58 -9.20 11.01
N LEU A 115 -0.84 -7.90 10.94
CA LEU A 115 -1.02 -7.06 12.12
C LEU A 115 -2.47 -7.09 12.63
N HIS A 116 -3.41 -7.53 11.78
CA HIS A 116 -4.85 -7.61 12.09
C HIS A 116 -5.41 -8.95 11.60
N LEU A 117 -4.91 -10.04 12.18
CA LEU A 117 -5.31 -11.39 11.81
C LEU A 117 -6.82 -11.60 12.04
N PRO A 118 -7.55 -12.21 11.09
CA PRO A 118 -9.00 -12.36 11.20
C PRO A 118 -9.36 -13.33 12.33
N ALA A 119 -10.47 -13.05 13.03
CA ALA A 119 -10.96 -13.89 14.11
C ALA A 119 -11.33 -15.32 13.66
N SER A 120 -11.63 -15.50 12.37
CA SER A 120 -11.91 -16.79 11.75
C SER A 120 -10.66 -17.64 11.49
N MET A 121 -9.45 -17.10 11.67
CA MET A 121 -8.21 -17.85 11.46
C MET A 121 -8.05 -18.94 12.53
N PRO A 122 -7.74 -20.20 12.16
CA PRO A 122 -7.49 -21.27 13.12
C PRO A 122 -6.41 -20.89 14.13
N LEU A 123 -6.63 -21.18 15.43
CA LEU A 123 -5.75 -20.76 16.52
C LEU A 123 -4.28 -21.14 16.29
N ARG A 124 -4.03 -22.37 15.83
CA ARG A 124 -2.67 -22.86 15.55
C ARG A 124 -1.96 -22.01 14.49
N GLN A 125 -2.67 -21.66 13.41
CA GLN A 125 -2.14 -20.80 12.35
C GLN A 125 -1.92 -19.37 12.86
N ARG A 126 -2.87 -18.84 13.65
CA ARG A 126 -2.73 -17.53 14.26
C ARG A 126 -1.49 -17.46 15.17
N CYS A 127 -1.25 -18.50 15.97
CA CYS A 127 -0.06 -18.59 16.81
C CYS A 127 1.24 -18.64 15.99
N SER A 128 1.31 -19.43 14.91
CA SER A 128 2.54 -19.49 14.09
C SER A 128 2.81 -18.17 13.36
N MET A 129 1.77 -17.49 12.87
CA MET A 129 1.88 -16.14 12.32
C MET A 129 2.47 -15.17 13.35
N LEU A 130 1.91 -15.14 14.57
CA LEU A 130 2.38 -14.24 15.63
C LEU A 130 3.83 -14.52 16.06
N MET A 131 4.27 -15.78 16.04
CA MET A 131 5.65 -16.14 16.38
C MET A 131 6.68 -15.67 15.35
N ASN A 132 6.28 -15.47 14.09
CA ASN A 132 7.17 -15.11 12.99
C ASN A 132 6.91 -13.70 12.42
N VAL A 133 6.07 -12.90 13.09
CA VAL A 133 5.59 -11.60 12.58
C VAL A 133 6.63 -10.50 12.62
N GLU A 134 7.67 -10.63 13.46
CA GLU A 134 8.61 -9.54 13.76
C GLU A 134 9.26 -8.97 12.50
N THR A 135 9.79 -9.83 11.62
CA THR A 135 10.40 -9.42 10.35
C THR A 135 9.43 -8.60 9.49
N TRP A 136 8.18 -9.09 9.31
CA TRP A 136 7.16 -8.36 8.56
C TRP A 136 6.83 -7.02 9.24
N GLN A 137 6.62 -7.03 10.55
CA GLN A 137 6.20 -5.87 11.32
C GLN A 137 7.25 -4.76 11.27
N GLU A 138 8.54 -5.11 11.38
CA GLU A 138 9.63 -4.14 11.31
C GLU A 138 9.70 -3.50 9.92
N SER A 139 9.78 -4.31 8.85
CA SER A 139 9.86 -3.79 7.48
C SER A 139 8.63 -2.95 7.12
N TYR A 140 7.43 -3.40 7.52
CA TYR A 140 6.19 -2.67 7.27
C TYR A 140 6.15 -1.33 8.04
N ARG A 141 6.54 -1.32 9.32
CA ARG A 141 6.57 -0.09 10.13
C ARG A 141 7.54 0.94 9.56
N GLN A 142 8.72 0.50 9.12
CA GLN A 142 9.72 1.38 8.50
C GLN A 142 9.20 1.98 7.18
N LEU A 143 8.53 1.17 6.36
CA LEU A 143 7.89 1.65 5.14
C LEU A 143 6.76 2.65 5.46
N GLU A 144 5.83 2.27 6.34
CA GLU A 144 4.68 3.10 6.72
C GLU A 144 5.14 4.46 7.21
N GLN A 145 6.10 4.50 8.14
CA GLN A 145 6.62 5.76 8.66
C GLN A 145 7.19 6.64 7.54
N ALA A 146 8.07 6.09 6.71
CA ALA A 146 8.70 6.84 5.63
C ALA A 146 7.70 7.33 4.58
N MET A 147 6.72 6.50 4.22
CA MET A 147 5.67 6.87 3.27
C MET A 147 4.78 7.96 3.84
N VAL A 148 4.31 7.81 5.09
CA VAL A 148 3.46 8.80 5.77
C VAL A 148 4.19 10.13 5.95
N ASP A 149 5.49 10.11 6.25
CA ASP A 149 6.31 11.32 6.35
C ASP A 149 6.31 12.08 5.01
N VAL A 150 6.65 11.42 3.90
CA VAL A 150 6.65 12.08 2.59
C VAL A 150 5.24 12.50 2.17
N LEU A 151 4.21 11.68 2.37
CA LEU A 151 2.82 12.04 2.04
C LEU A 151 2.36 13.28 2.82
N SER A 152 2.73 13.40 4.10
CA SER A 152 2.38 14.56 4.92
C SER A 152 3.05 15.84 4.44
N GLU A 153 4.30 15.73 3.98
CA GLU A 153 5.05 16.88 3.45
C GLU A 153 4.53 17.34 2.08
N GLU A 154 4.00 16.42 1.28
CA GLU A 154 3.50 16.69 -0.08
C GLU A 154 1.97 16.91 -0.12
N VAL A 155 1.33 17.14 1.04
CA VAL A 155 -0.13 17.14 1.18
C VAL A 155 -0.86 18.10 0.24
N GLU A 156 -0.34 19.32 0.03
CA GLU A 156 -0.95 20.30 -0.89
C GLU A 156 -0.92 19.81 -2.35
N ALA A 157 0.19 19.17 -2.75
CA ALA A 157 0.33 18.58 -4.07
C ALA A 157 -0.56 17.35 -4.24
N ILE A 158 -0.77 16.58 -3.16
CA ILE A 158 -1.71 15.45 -3.13
C ILE A 158 -3.16 15.93 -3.27
N ASP A 159 -3.58 16.98 -2.56
CA ASP A 159 -4.92 17.57 -2.72
C ASP A 159 -5.14 18.04 -4.17
N THR A 160 -4.12 18.66 -4.77
CA THR A 160 -4.16 19.09 -6.19
C THR A 160 -4.26 17.90 -7.14
N TRP A 161 -3.47 16.85 -6.90
CA TRP A 161 -3.51 15.62 -7.68
C TRP A 161 -4.88 14.94 -7.55
N LEU A 162 -5.45 14.81 -6.35
CA LEU A 162 -6.79 14.26 -6.14
C LEU A 162 -7.88 15.04 -6.87
N ALA A 163 -7.76 16.38 -6.93
CA ALA A 163 -8.74 17.23 -7.59
C ALA A 163 -8.71 17.15 -9.12
N THR A 164 -7.60 16.70 -9.70
CA THR A 164 -7.35 16.76 -11.15
C THR A 164 -7.11 15.40 -11.81
N ALA A 165 -6.73 14.38 -11.03
CA ALA A 165 -6.41 13.06 -11.53
C ALA A 165 -7.66 12.34 -12.05
N GLU A 166 -7.53 11.77 -13.24
CA GLU A 166 -8.52 10.84 -13.78
C GLU A 166 -8.19 9.39 -13.38
N PRO A 167 -9.21 8.52 -13.23
CA PRO A 167 -8.98 7.12 -12.82
C PRO A 167 -8.12 6.31 -13.80
N GLU A 168 -8.08 6.69 -15.08
CA GLU A 168 -7.30 6.01 -16.11
C GLU A 168 -5.92 6.66 -16.28
N ILE A 169 -4.88 5.84 -16.45
CA ILE A 169 -3.52 6.32 -16.72
C ILE A 169 -3.30 6.31 -18.23
N ASP A 170 -3.17 7.50 -18.81
CA ASP A 170 -2.93 7.66 -20.24
C ASP A 170 -1.61 6.98 -20.68
N HIS A 171 -1.66 6.24 -21.79
CA HIS A 171 -0.54 5.48 -22.33
C HIS A 171 0.73 6.31 -22.60
N ALA A 172 0.59 7.63 -22.80
CA ALA A 172 1.72 8.52 -23.05
C ALA A 172 2.62 8.77 -21.81
N VAL A 173 2.12 8.50 -20.60
CA VAL A 173 2.83 8.71 -19.33
C VAL A 173 3.44 7.40 -18.79
N ALA A 174 3.20 6.27 -19.46
CA ALA A 174 3.50 4.92 -18.98
C ALA A 174 4.84 4.33 -19.46
N VAL A 175 5.73 5.14 -20.08
CA VAL A 175 7.03 4.69 -20.63
C VAL A 175 8.19 5.36 -19.90
#